data_AF-A0A1A3E310-F1
#
_entry.id   AF-A0A1A3E310-F1
#
_cell.length_a   1.000
_cell.length_b   1.000
_cell.length_c   1.000
_cell.angle_alpha   90.00
_cell.angle_beta   90.00
_cell.angle_gamma   90.00
#
_symmetry.space_group_name_H-M   'P 1'
#
loop_
_entity.id
_entity.type
_entity.pdbx_description
1 polymer ?
#
loop_
_entity_poly.entity_id
_entity_poly.type
_entity_poly.pdbx_seq_one_letter_code
_entity_poly.pdbx_strand_id
1 'polypeptide(L)' 'MECEVQVRAHGETAAAIAELVDDELVVRLRAPVRGVARGQTLVLYRPDPDGDEVLGSATIAGTAR' A
#
# COMPACT_ATOMS: atom_id res chain seq x y z
N MET A 1 1.02 -10.71 2.80
CA MET A 1 -0.39 -10.95 2.40
C MET A 1 -0.69 -10.24 1.10
N GLU A 2 -1.58 -10.79 0.26
CA GLU A 2 -2.12 -10.06 -0.90
C GLU A 2 -3.08 -8.96 -0.40
N CYS A 3 -2.98 -7.79 -1.00
CA CYS A 3 -3.81 -6.63 -0.66
C CYS A 3 -3.88 -5.65 -1.83
N GLU A 4 -4.75 -4.67 -1.71
CA GLU A 4 -4.70 -3.45 -2.51
C GLU A 4 -4.10 -2.30 -1.71
N VAL A 5 -3.38 -1.41 -2.39
CA VAL A 5 -2.72 -0.28 -1.72
C VAL A 5 -3.03 1.04 -2.39
N GLN A 6 -3.27 2.06 -1.57
CA GLN A 6 -3.48 3.44 -2.03
C GLN A 6 -2.44 4.35 -1.39
N VAL A 7 -1.72 5.13 -2.21
CA VAL A 7 -0.63 6.04 -1.75
C VAL A 7 -1.10 7.50 -1.61
N ARG A 8 -2.29 7.82 -2.12
CA ARG A 8 -2.86 9.18 -2.08
C ARG A 8 -4.35 9.07 -1.82
N ALA A 9 -4.92 9.92 -0.97
CA ALA A 9 -6.32 9.85 -0.51
C ALA A 9 -7.40 9.90 -1.62
N HIS A 10 -7.01 10.11 -2.89
CA HIS A 10 -7.88 10.10 -4.06
C HIS A 10 -7.25 9.32 -5.23
N GLY A 11 -6.40 8.36 -4.90
CA GLY A 11 -5.65 7.58 -5.87
C GLY A 11 -6.34 6.29 -6.21
N GLU A 12 -6.07 5.81 -7.41
CA GLU A 12 -6.33 4.41 -7.74
C GLU A 12 -5.55 3.51 -6.78
N THR A 13 -6.17 2.40 -6.42
CA THR A 13 -5.51 1.32 -5.71
C THR A 13 -4.63 0.52 -6.68
N ALA A 14 -3.62 -0.15 -6.13
CA ALA A 14 -2.79 -1.08 -6.88
C ALA A 14 -2.65 -2.40 -6.11
N ALA A 15 -2.73 -3.53 -6.82
CA ALA A 15 -2.46 -4.83 -6.23
C ALA A 15 -1.01 -4.90 -5.72
N ALA A 16 -0.83 -5.47 -4.53
CA ALA A 16 0.46 -5.59 -3.88
C ALA A 16 0.54 -6.81 -2.94
N ILE A 17 1.77 -7.15 -2.56
CA ILE A 17 2.04 -7.97 -1.39
C ILE A 17 2.59 -7.07 -0.27
N ALA A 18 1.93 -7.08 0.88
CA ALA A 18 2.42 -6.44 2.10
C ALA A 18 3.04 -7.47 3.06
N GLU A 19 4.20 -7.18 3.62
CA GLU A 19 4.93 -8.03 4.55
C GLU A 19 5.52 -7.17 5.66
N LEU A 20 5.36 -7.59 6.92
CA LEU A 20 6.06 -6.97 8.03
C LEU A 20 7.40 -7.70 8.19
N VAL A 21 8.50 -6.99 7.98
CA VAL A 21 9.87 -7.48 8.13
C VAL A 21 10.50 -6.70 9.28
N ASP A 22 10.79 -7.39 10.37
CA ASP A 22 11.13 -6.74 11.65
C ASP A 22 10.07 -5.69 12.04
N ASP A 23 10.45 -4.42 12.12
CA ASP A 23 9.56 -3.29 12.42
C ASP A 23 9.18 -2.47 11.17
N GLU A 24 9.51 -2.94 9.96
CA GLU A 24 9.24 -2.25 8.70
C GLU A 24 8.15 -2.95 7.88
N LEU A 25 7.17 -2.17 7.42
CA LEU A 25 6.19 -2.63 6.45
C LEU A 25 6.76 -2.53 5.03
N VAL A 26 7.08 -3.68 4.44
CA VAL A 26 7.53 -3.79 3.05
C VAL A 26 6.34 -4.08 2.15
N VAL A 27 6.09 -3.17 1.19
CA VAL A 27 5.01 -3.32 0.20
C VAL A 27 5.61 -3.47 -1.19
N ARG A 28 5.37 -4.62 -1.81
CA ARG A 28 5.80 -4.93 -3.17
C ARG A 28 4.61 -4.79 -4.11
N LEU A 29 4.62 -3.75 -4.95
CA LEU A 29 3.57 -3.49 -5.93
C LEU A 29 3.64 -4.49 -7.09
N ARG A 30 2.49 -4.98 -7.55
CA ARG A 30 2.38 -5.84 -8.74
C ARG A 30 2.57 -5.06 -10.04
N ALA A 31 2.22 -3.77 -10.03
CA ALA A 31 2.43 -2.84 -11.13
C ALA A 31 2.99 -1.51 -10.58
N PRO A 32 3.86 -0.81 -11.34
CA PRO A 32 4.41 0.47 -10.89
C PRO A 32 3.32 1.52 -10.68
N VAL A 33 3.37 2.21 -9.54
CA VAL A 33 2.53 3.39 -9.26
C VAL A 33 3.37 4.66 -9.40
N ARG A 34 2.82 5.68 -10.05
CA ARG A 34 3.47 6.99 -10.20
C ARG A 34 3.21 7.88 -8.99
N GLY A 35 4.13 8.81 -8.74
CA GLY A 35 3.95 9.84 -7.71
C GLY A 35 4.06 9.32 -6.28
N VAL A 36 4.82 8.23 -6.08
CA VAL A 36 5.18 7.69 -4.77
C VAL A 36 6.43 8.41 -4.25
N ALA A 37 6.34 9.00 -3.07
CA ALA A 37 7.39 9.77 -2.43
C ALA A 37 7.39 9.53 -0.92
N ARG A 38 8.56 9.74 -0.30
CA ARG A 38 8.71 9.67 1.16
C ARG A 38 7.78 10.68 1.84
N GLY A 39 7.20 10.30 2.98
CA GLY A 39 6.29 11.14 3.76
C GLY A 39 4.82 11.06 3.32
N GLN A 40 4.51 10.41 2.19
CA GLN A 40 3.12 10.09 1.85
C GLN A 40 2.57 8.97 2.72
N THR A 41 1.26 8.95 2.93
CA THR A 41 0.56 7.85 3.59
C THR A 41 0.17 6.79 2.56
N LEU A 42 0.52 5.55 2.86
CA LEU A 42 -0.02 4.36 2.24
C LEU A 42 -1.15 3.80 3.11
N VAL A 43 -2.23 3.35 2.47
CA VAL A 43 -3.31 2.58 3.10
C VAL A 43 -3.38 1.19 2.46
N LEU A 44 -3.49 0.16 3.30
CA LEU A 44 -3.69 -1.23 2.89
C LEU A 44 -5.18 -1.59 2.95
N TYR A 45 -5.66 -2.23 1.90
CA TYR A 45 -7.04 -2.69 1.78
C TYR A 45 -7.09 -4.20 1.54
N ARG A 46 -8.09 -4.86 2.12
CA ARG A 46 -8.53 -6.18 1.70
C ARG A 46 -9.75 -6.00 0.78
N PRO A 47 -9.68 -6.47 -0.47
CA PRO A 47 -10.84 -6.44 -1.36
C PRO A 47 -12.01 -7.21 -0.74
N ASP A 48 -13.17 -6.57 -0.70
CA ASP A 48 -14.41 -7.17 -0.19
C ASP A 48 -15.61 -6.76 -1.08
N PRO A 49 -16.49 -7.70 -1.46
CA PRO A 49 -17.65 -7.39 -2.31
C PRO A 49 -18.60 -6.32 -1.75
N ASP A 50 -18.68 -6.17 -0.43
CA ASP A 50 -19.54 -5.19 0.24
C ASP A 50 -18.83 -3.86 0.53
N GLY A 51 -17.54 -3.76 0.16
CA GLY A 51 -16.71 -2.57 0.27
C GLY A 51 -15.39 -2.86 0.98
N ASP A 52 -14.29 -2.40 0.38
CA ASP A 52 -12.94 -2.77 0.83
C ASP A 52 -12.66 -2.43 2.30
N GLU A 53 -12.12 -3.40 3.02
CA GLU A 53 -11.75 -3.28 4.43
C GLU A 53 -10.37 -2.61 4.55
N VAL A 54 -10.27 -1.55 5.35
CA VAL A 54 -8.98 -0.95 5.70
C VAL A 54 -8.25 -1.83 6.71
N LEU A 55 -7.09 -2.35 6.32
CA LEU A 55 -6.24 -3.19 7.18
C LEU A 55 -5.26 -2.37 8.02
N GLY A 56 -4.89 -1.18 7.54
CA GLY A 56 -3.96 -0.31 8.21
C GLY A 56 -3.38 0.75 7.30
N SER A 57 -2.56 1.63 7.88
CA SER A 57 -1.84 2.66 7.14
C SER A 57 -0.41 2.80 7.65
N ALA A 58 0.48 3.30 6.79
CA ALA A 58 1.86 3.57 7.12
C ALA A 58 2.36 4.79 6.34
N THR A 59 3.34 5.49 6.91
CA THR A 59 4.06 6.55 6.17
C THR A 59 5.18 5.91 5.36
N ILE A 60 5.24 6.24 4.07
CA ILE A 60 6.29 5.74 3.17
C ILE A 60 7.63 6.28 3.63
N ALA A 61 8.45 5.38 4.18
CA ALA A 61 9.79 5.69 4.62
C ALA A 61 10.80 5.65 3.47
N GLY A 62 10.52 4.99 2.34
CA GLY A 62 11.44 4.89 1.20
C GLY A 62 10.82 4.13 0.03
N THR A 63 11.46 4.20 -1.14
CA THR A 63 11.10 3.39 -2.31
C THR A 63 12.35 2.72 -2.88
N ALA A 64 12.18 1.50 -3.38
CA ALA A 64 13.21 0.73 -4.06
C ALA A 64 12.64 0.20 -5.38
N ARG A 65 13.51 -0.18 -6.31
CA ARG A 65 13.14 -0.72 -7.62
C ARG A 65 13.27 -2.23 -7.66
#